data_AF-W9JCW0-F1
#
_entry.id   AF-W9JCW0-F1
#
_cell.length_a   1.000
_cell.length_b   1.000
_cell.length_c   1.000
_cell.angle_alpha   90.00
_cell.angle_beta   90.00
_cell.angle_gamma   90.00
#
_symmetry.space_group_name_H-M   'P 1'
#
loop_
_entity.id
_entity.type
_entity.pdbx_description
1 polymer ?
#
loop_
_entity_poly.entity_id
_entity_poly.type
_entity_poly.pdbx_seq_one_letter_code
_entity_poly.pdbx_strand_id
1 'polypeptide(L)'
;MINAVANGFASITTDAGLPAVANPVEWLLTSPGNIDTNALQNFGQVSLNDEASIAKQLIKSYYGKPPSYSYWNSCSQGGRQGMKLAQQYTSAYDGIIAGAPAINWAEFYINSIWPTFYMESTQQFPHDYELNTITSLAVSACDKLDSIKDGIISDVDGCRRQFDPFKQVGKIFNYSTMGSEIKISHAAAAVANAS
;
A
#
# COMPACT_ATOMS: atom_id res chain seq x y z
N MET A 1 0.51 17.67 -4.38
CA MET A 1 -0.07 18.98 -4.74
C MET A 1 0.91 20.00 -5.28
N ILE A 2 2.06 20.26 -4.63
CA ILE A 2 3.01 21.32 -5.05
C ILE A 2 3.36 21.24 -6.54
N ASN A 3 3.71 20.04 -7.03
CA ASN A 3 4.02 19.84 -8.45
C ASN A 3 2.85 20.13 -9.38
N ALA A 4 1.61 19.74 -9.02
CA ALA A 4 0.44 19.98 -9.85
C ALA A 4 0.15 21.48 -9.99
N VAL A 5 0.18 22.22 -8.88
CA VAL A 5 0.02 23.68 -8.88
C VAL A 5 1.15 24.35 -9.66
N ALA A 6 2.40 23.93 -9.46
CA ALA A 6 3.56 24.46 -10.18
C ALA A 6 3.47 24.25 -11.71
N ASN A 7 2.78 23.19 -12.15
CA ASN A 7 2.51 22.91 -13.56
C ASN A 7 1.20 23.56 -14.07
N GLY A 8 0.57 24.45 -13.29
CA GLY A 8 -0.60 25.23 -13.72
C GLY A 8 -1.94 24.52 -13.54
N PHE A 9 -1.99 23.39 -12.82
CA PHE A 9 -3.26 22.72 -12.51
C PHE A 9 -3.97 23.39 -11.33
N ALA A 10 -5.27 23.61 -11.46
CA ALA A 10 -6.14 23.78 -10.30
C ALA A 10 -6.16 22.46 -9.52
N SER A 11 -5.74 22.48 -8.26
CA SER A 11 -5.54 21.29 -7.43
C SER A 11 -6.46 21.32 -6.21
N ILE A 12 -6.97 20.16 -5.82
CA ILE A 12 -7.84 19.97 -4.65
C ILE A 12 -7.41 18.71 -3.88
N THR A 13 -7.75 18.67 -2.60
CA THR A 13 -7.70 17.47 -1.75
C THR A 13 -8.91 17.44 -0.82
N THR A 14 -9.29 16.24 -0.37
CA THR A 14 -10.27 16.02 0.69
C THR A 14 -9.67 15.21 1.85
N ASP A 15 -10.13 15.48 3.07
CA ASP A 15 -9.94 14.63 4.25
C ASP A 15 -11.05 13.57 4.38
N ALA A 16 -11.92 13.47 3.38
CA ALA A 16 -13.13 12.67 3.35
C ALA A 16 -14.14 13.03 4.46
N GLY A 17 -14.04 14.22 5.08
CA GLY A 17 -14.87 14.59 6.22
C GLY A 17 -14.61 13.73 7.46
N LEU A 18 -13.40 13.18 7.59
CA LEU A 18 -12.97 12.34 8.71
C LEU A 18 -11.94 13.08 9.57
N PRO A 19 -11.93 12.86 10.88
CA PRO A 19 -10.89 13.41 11.74
C PRO A 19 -9.52 12.83 11.40
N ALA A 20 -8.46 13.62 11.59
CA ALA A 20 -7.07 13.21 11.35
C ALA A 20 -6.52 12.31 12.47
N VAL A 21 -7.20 11.21 12.76
CA VAL A 21 -6.82 10.20 13.77
C VAL A 21 -6.58 8.85 13.11
N ALA A 22 -5.55 8.14 13.57
CA ALA A 22 -5.14 6.88 12.96
C ALA A 22 -6.07 5.71 13.32
N ASN A 23 -6.69 5.76 14.50
CA ASN A 23 -7.50 4.66 15.00
C ASN A 23 -8.91 4.70 14.38
N PRO A 24 -9.31 3.70 13.57
CA PRO A 24 -10.63 3.69 12.96
C PRO A 24 -11.77 3.64 13.97
N VAL A 25 -11.56 3.10 15.17
CA VAL A 25 -12.58 3.07 16.23
C VAL A 25 -13.09 4.48 16.58
N GLU A 26 -12.23 5.50 16.45
CA GLU A 26 -12.53 6.88 16.85
C GLU A 26 -13.41 7.64 15.84
N TRP A 27 -13.49 7.16 14.58
CA TRP A 27 -14.29 7.82 13.54
C TRP A 27 -15.30 6.90 12.85
N LEU A 28 -15.11 5.58 12.91
CA LEU A 28 -15.97 4.60 12.24
C LEU A 28 -17.11 4.13 13.13
N LEU A 29 -17.05 4.33 14.45
CA LEU A 29 -18.08 3.84 15.38
C LEU A 29 -18.83 4.99 16.03
N THR A 30 -20.16 4.87 16.06
CA THR A 30 -21.03 5.76 16.87
C THR A 30 -21.16 5.28 18.31
N SER A 31 -20.98 3.98 18.53
CA SER A 31 -20.89 3.31 19.85
C SER A 31 -20.30 1.91 19.65
N PRO A 32 -19.89 1.18 20.71
CA PRO A 32 -19.29 -0.15 20.57
C PRO A 32 -20.16 -1.10 19.73
N GLY A 33 -19.59 -1.59 18.62
CA GLY A 33 -20.28 -2.49 17.67
C GLY A 33 -21.21 -1.80 16.67
N ASN A 34 -21.41 -0.48 16.73
CA ASN A 34 -22.30 0.27 15.84
C ASN A 34 -21.52 1.18 14.90
N ILE A 35 -21.55 0.87 13.60
CA ILE A 35 -20.80 1.57 12.56
C ILE A 35 -21.50 2.88 12.19
N ASP A 36 -20.73 3.98 12.12
CA ASP A 36 -21.13 5.19 11.41
C ASP A 36 -21.06 4.93 9.90
N THR A 37 -22.22 4.62 9.32
CA THR A 37 -22.33 4.34 7.88
C THR A 37 -22.01 5.55 7.01
N ASN A 38 -22.23 6.78 7.48
CA ASN A 38 -21.89 7.99 6.72
C ASN A 38 -20.37 8.17 6.67
N ALA A 39 -19.69 8.02 7.80
CA ALA A 39 -18.23 8.07 7.85
C ALA A 39 -17.61 6.98 6.97
N LEU A 40 -18.15 5.75 7.01
CA LEU A 40 -17.70 4.67 6.15
C LEU A 40 -17.93 4.96 4.66
N GLN A 41 -19.09 5.51 4.28
CA GLN A 41 -19.39 5.87 2.90
C GLN A 41 -18.51 7.02 2.41
N ASN A 42 -18.23 7.99 3.25
CA ASN A 42 -17.31 9.07 2.94
C ASN A 42 -15.88 8.56 2.73
N PHE A 43 -15.38 7.74 3.65
CA PHE A 43 -14.08 7.07 3.50
C PHE A 43 -14.01 6.27 2.19
N GLY A 44 -15.09 5.53 1.91
CA GLY A 44 -15.16 4.57 0.83
C GLY A 44 -15.28 5.20 -0.55
N GLN A 45 -16.16 6.20 -0.72
CA GLN A 45 -16.60 6.62 -2.06
C GLN A 45 -17.20 8.02 -2.16
N VAL A 46 -18.10 8.45 -1.27
CA VAL A 46 -18.96 9.62 -1.50
C VAL A 46 -18.14 10.91 -1.56
N SER A 47 -17.22 11.07 -0.62
CA SER A 47 -16.34 12.25 -0.55
C SER A 47 -15.54 12.48 -1.84
N LEU A 48 -15.20 11.42 -2.58
CA LEU A 48 -14.39 11.49 -3.79
C LEU A 48 -15.17 12.15 -4.94
N ASN A 49 -16.44 11.79 -5.09
CA ASN A 49 -17.30 12.38 -6.12
C ASN A 49 -17.69 13.82 -5.75
N ASP A 50 -17.93 14.07 -4.46
CA ASP A 50 -18.21 15.41 -3.95
C ASP A 50 -17.03 16.35 -4.18
N GLU A 51 -15.81 15.90 -3.86
CA GLU A 51 -14.57 16.62 -4.15
C GLU A 51 -14.47 17.01 -5.63
N ALA A 52 -14.61 16.04 -6.54
CA ALA A 52 -14.52 16.28 -7.97
C ALA A 52 -15.61 17.26 -8.47
N SER A 53 -16.84 17.10 -7.99
CA SER A 53 -17.99 17.91 -8.39
C SER A 53 -17.87 19.36 -7.89
N ILE A 54 -17.46 19.54 -6.63
CA ILE A 54 -17.25 20.86 -6.01
C ILE A 54 -16.07 21.56 -6.70
N ALA A 55 -14.96 20.86 -6.93
CA ALA A 55 -13.80 21.42 -7.61
C ALA A 55 -14.14 21.94 -9.01
N LYS A 56 -14.84 21.15 -9.83
CA LYS A 56 -15.23 21.55 -11.19
C LYS A 56 -16.15 22.78 -11.18
N GLN A 57 -17.07 22.86 -10.22
CA GLN A 57 -17.94 24.03 -10.04
C GLN A 57 -17.15 25.28 -9.63
N LEU A 58 -16.24 25.15 -8.66
CA LEU A 58 -15.39 26.25 -8.21
C LEU A 58 -14.48 26.76 -9.31
N ILE A 59 -13.85 25.85 -10.06
CA ILE A 59 -13.02 26.18 -11.24
C ILE A 59 -13.85 26.95 -12.28
N LYS A 60 -15.06 26.48 -12.60
CA LYS A 60 -15.94 27.17 -13.55
C LYS A 60 -16.35 28.55 -13.05
N SER A 61 -16.67 28.69 -11.77
CA SER A 61 -17.05 29.97 -11.18
C SER A 61 -15.90 30.97 -11.18
N TYR A 62 -14.68 30.52 -10.87
CA TYR A 62 -13.51 31.38 -10.78
C TYR A 62 -12.93 31.76 -12.15
N TYR A 63 -12.80 30.80 -13.07
CA TYR A 63 -12.19 31.00 -14.39
C TYR A 63 -13.20 31.28 -15.52
N GLY A 64 -14.50 31.25 -15.23
CA GLY A 64 -15.56 31.45 -16.22
C GLY A 64 -15.78 30.29 -17.21
N LYS A 65 -15.03 29.19 -17.07
CA LYS A 65 -15.12 27.99 -17.93
C LYS A 65 -14.77 26.72 -17.15
N PRO A 66 -15.39 25.56 -17.46
CA PRO A 66 -15.02 24.28 -16.85
C PRO A 66 -13.58 23.88 -17.22
N PRO A 67 -12.94 22.96 -16.45
CA PRO A 67 -11.66 22.40 -16.86
C PRO A 67 -11.81 21.66 -18.20
N SER A 68 -10.81 21.77 -19.07
CA SER A 68 -10.78 21.02 -20.34
C SER A 68 -10.59 19.52 -20.11
N TYR A 69 -9.80 19.17 -19.09
CA TYR A 69 -9.56 17.80 -18.61
C TYR A 69 -9.34 17.81 -17.10
N SER A 70 -9.58 16.68 -16.47
CA SER A 70 -9.48 16.46 -15.03
C SER A 70 -8.72 15.16 -14.75
N TYR A 71 -7.77 15.19 -13.82
CA TYR A 71 -6.89 14.05 -13.52
C TYR A 71 -6.85 13.71 -12.03
N TRP A 72 -6.80 12.42 -11.72
CA TRP A 72 -6.49 11.88 -10.39
C TRP A 72 -5.11 11.25 -10.40
N ASN A 73 -4.26 11.58 -9.43
CA ASN A 73 -2.92 11.00 -9.31
C ASN A 73 -2.57 10.77 -7.83
N SER A 74 -2.54 9.51 -7.42
CA SER A 74 -2.24 9.16 -6.03
C SER A 74 -1.78 7.72 -5.86
N CYS A 75 -1.37 7.37 -4.64
CA CYS A 75 -0.78 6.09 -4.26
C CYS A 75 -1.50 5.49 -3.02
N SER A 76 -1.35 4.19 -2.76
CA SER A 76 -1.86 3.51 -1.56
C SER A 76 -3.39 3.65 -1.44
N GLN A 77 -3.88 4.24 -0.35
CA GLN A 77 -5.29 4.57 -0.17
C GLN A 77 -5.84 5.44 -1.32
N GLY A 78 -5.04 6.38 -1.83
CA GLY A 78 -5.40 7.16 -3.01
C GLY A 78 -5.52 6.32 -4.28
N GLY A 79 -4.70 5.28 -4.43
CA GLY A 79 -4.81 4.33 -5.52
C GLY A 79 -6.15 3.57 -5.47
N ARG A 80 -6.56 3.14 -4.27
CA ARG A 80 -7.90 2.55 -4.05
C ARG A 80 -9.01 3.55 -4.42
N GLN A 81 -8.90 4.81 -3.97
CA GLN A 81 -9.85 5.87 -4.30
C GLN A 81 -9.94 6.11 -5.81
N GLY A 82 -8.80 6.10 -6.52
CA GLY A 82 -8.74 6.21 -7.97
C GLY A 82 -9.47 5.06 -8.68
N MET A 83 -9.24 3.82 -8.24
CA MET A 83 -9.97 2.65 -8.77
C MET A 83 -11.47 2.73 -8.48
N LYS A 84 -11.86 3.23 -7.30
CA LYS A 84 -13.26 3.45 -6.94
C LYS A 84 -13.94 4.50 -7.82
N LEU A 85 -13.25 5.62 -8.07
CA LEU A 85 -13.68 6.67 -9.00
C LEU A 85 -13.89 6.10 -10.41
N ALA A 86 -12.92 5.33 -10.91
CA ALA A 86 -13.02 4.67 -12.23
C ALA A 86 -14.22 3.72 -12.34
N GLN A 87 -14.56 3.02 -11.26
CA GLN A 87 -15.64 2.02 -11.24
C GLN A 87 -17.04 2.63 -11.03
N GLN A 88 -17.16 3.66 -10.19
CA GLN A 88 -18.48 4.17 -9.74
C GLN A 88 -18.80 5.60 -10.18
N TYR A 89 -17.78 6.42 -10.42
CA TYR A 89 -17.92 7.82 -10.77
C TYR A 89 -17.15 8.12 -12.06
N THR A 90 -17.55 7.45 -13.13
CA THR A 90 -16.82 7.41 -14.41
C THR A 90 -16.67 8.79 -15.09
N SER A 91 -17.47 9.79 -14.70
CA SER A 91 -17.37 11.17 -15.16
C SER A 91 -16.57 12.10 -14.24
N ALA A 92 -16.05 11.60 -13.11
CA ALA A 92 -15.33 12.41 -12.13
C ALA A 92 -13.97 12.89 -12.65
N TYR A 93 -13.23 12.04 -13.37
CA TYR A 93 -11.92 12.36 -13.93
C TYR A 93 -11.74 11.73 -15.31
N ASP A 94 -11.03 12.43 -16.21
CA ASP A 94 -10.71 11.98 -17.57
C ASP A 94 -9.49 11.05 -17.61
N GLY A 95 -8.59 11.17 -16.62
CA GLY A 95 -7.43 10.30 -16.47
C GLY A 95 -7.13 9.99 -15.01
N ILE A 96 -6.79 8.73 -14.71
CA ILE A 96 -6.52 8.25 -13.35
C ILE A 96 -5.21 7.48 -13.33
N ILE A 97 -4.27 7.95 -12.50
CA ILE A 97 -3.07 7.21 -12.10
C ILE A 97 -3.31 6.69 -10.67
N ALA A 98 -3.45 5.36 -10.55
CA ALA A 98 -3.67 4.66 -9.30
C ALA A 98 -2.44 3.82 -8.93
N GLY A 99 -1.53 4.41 -8.15
CA GLY A 99 -0.33 3.72 -7.66
C GLY A 99 -0.62 2.84 -6.43
N ALA A 100 0.03 1.67 -6.34
CA ALA A 100 -0.09 0.69 -5.24
C ALA A 100 -1.52 0.61 -4.65
N PRO A 101 -2.55 0.33 -5.47
CA PRO A 101 -3.93 0.56 -5.06
C PRO A 101 -4.41 -0.54 -4.10
N ALA A 102 -4.81 -0.15 -2.88
CA ALA A 102 -5.33 -1.06 -1.86
C ALA A 102 -6.78 -1.50 -2.14
N ILE A 103 -7.04 -2.21 -3.24
CA ILE A 103 -8.40 -2.53 -3.74
C ILE A 103 -9.10 -3.67 -2.97
N ASN A 104 -8.34 -4.68 -2.53
CA ASN A 104 -8.88 -5.84 -1.81
C ASN A 104 -8.74 -5.63 -0.30
N TRP A 105 -9.48 -4.65 0.23
CA TRP A 105 -9.26 -4.12 1.58
C TRP A 105 -9.24 -5.17 2.69
N ALA A 106 -10.17 -6.14 2.65
CA ALA A 106 -10.25 -7.21 3.66
C ALA A 106 -9.00 -8.11 3.65
N GLU A 107 -8.57 -8.56 2.46
CA GLU A 107 -7.39 -9.40 2.30
C GLU A 107 -6.11 -8.61 2.61
N PHE A 108 -6.00 -7.39 2.09
CA PHE A 108 -4.87 -6.49 2.32
C PHE A 108 -4.64 -6.24 3.82
N TYR A 109 -5.71 -5.94 4.57
CA TYR A 109 -5.58 -5.61 5.97
C TYR A 109 -5.15 -6.82 6.81
N ILE A 110 -5.75 -8.00 6.55
CA ILE A 110 -5.37 -9.24 7.24
C ILE A 110 -3.92 -9.62 6.92
N ASN A 111 -3.50 -9.55 5.65
CA ASN A 111 -2.11 -9.83 5.28
C ASN A 111 -1.14 -8.85 5.94
N SER A 112 -1.49 -7.57 6.05
CA SER A 112 -0.64 -6.56 6.67
C SER A 112 -0.38 -6.78 8.17
N ILE A 113 -1.33 -7.41 8.88
CA ILE A 113 -1.18 -7.69 10.32
C ILE A 113 -0.67 -9.10 10.62
N TRP A 114 -0.69 -10.00 9.63
CA TRP A 114 -0.35 -11.40 9.82
C TRP A 114 1.08 -11.63 10.36
N PRO A 115 2.14 -10.95 9.87
CA PRO A 115 3.48 -11.09 10.44
C PRO A 115 3.52 -10.75 11.94
N THR A 116 2.90 -9.64 12.35
CA THR A 116 2.85 -9.21 13.75
C THR A 116 2.05 -10.20 14.59
N PHE A 117 0.90 -10.66 14.09
CA PHE A 117 0.10 -11.69 14.76
C PHE A 117 0.89 -12.99 14.96
N TYR A 118 1.63 -13.44 13.95
CA TYR A 118 2.49 -14.62 14.05
C TYR A 118 3.55 -14.45 15.13
N MET A 119 4.27 -13.33 15.14
CA MET A 119 5.31 -13.06 16.14
C MET A 119 4.74 -13.03 17.55
N GLU A 120 3.62 -12.34 17.77
CA GLU A 120 2.97 -12.26 19.08
C GLU A 120 2.39 -13.60 19.53
N SER A 121 1.76 -14.37 18.63
CA SER A 121 1.17 -15.67 19.00
C SER A 121 2.21 -16.74 19.31
N THR A 122 3.38 -16.67 18.67
CA THR A 122 4.48 -17.63 18.87
C THR A 122 5.52 -17.15 19.88
N GLN A 123 5.50 -15.86 20.25
CA GLN A 123 6.56 -15.18 21.02
C GLN A 123 7.95 -15.32 20.35
N GLN A 124 7.98 -15.37 19.01
CA GLN A 124 9.20 -15.45 18.22
C GLN A 124 9.35 -14.20 17.36
N PHE A 125 10.43 -13.46 17.59
CA PHE A 125 10.69 -12.16 16.94
C PHE A 125 11.99 -12.27 16.14
N PRO A 126 11.92 -12.56 14.83
CA PRO A 126 13.10 -12.62 13.97
C PRO A 126 13.87 -11.31 14.00
N HIS A 127 15.18 -11.41 13.95
CA HIS A 127 16.01 -10.22 13.84
C HIS A 127 16.08 -9.71 12.39
N ASP A 128 16.27 -8.40 12.22
CA ASP A 128 16.41 -7.76 10.91
C ASP A 128 17.49 -8.42 10.04
N TYR A 129 18.59 -8.89 10.65
CA TYR A 129 19.66 -9.56 9.91
C TYR A 129 19.22 -10.88 9.27
N GLU A 130 18.25 -11.60 9.85
CA GLU A 130 17.72 -12.84 9.28
C GLU A 130 16.88 -12.51 8.05
N LEU A 131 15.99 -11.51 8.17
CA LEU A 131 15.13 -11.05 7.08
C LEU A 131 15.97 -10.47 5.93
N ASN A 132 16.98 -9.64 6.23
CA ASN A 132 17.90 -9.10 5.23
C ASN A 132 18.70 -10.21 4.51
N THR A 133 19.06 -11.27 5.23
CA THR A 133 19.74 -12.42 4.64
C THR A 133 18.80 -13.20 3.73
N ILE A 134 17.55 -13.44 4.14
CA ILE A 134 16.53 -14.08 3.30
C ILE A 134 16.31 -13.26 2.02
N THR A 135 16.18 -11.93 2.12
CA THR A 135 16.07 -11.02 0.97
C THR A 135 17.28 -11.15 0.04
N SER A 136 18.50 -11.15 0.60
CA SER A 136 19.74 -11.28 -0.19
C SER A 136 19.83 -12.63 -0.91
N LEU A 137 19.38 -13.71 -0.27
CA LEU A 137 19.29 -15.03 -0.86
C LEU A 137 18.23 -15.07 -1.97
N ALA A 138 17.09 -14.42 -1.80
CA ALA A 138 16.05 -14.30 -2.81
C ALA A 138 16.58 -13.55 -4.04
N VAL A 139 17.18 -12.37 -3.85
CA VAL A 139 17.81 -11.60 -4.94
C VAL A 139 18.87 -12.45 -5.64
N SER A 140 19.78 -13.09 -4.90
CA SER A 140 20.83 -13.93 -5.50
C SER A 140 20.28 -15.09 -6.33
N ALA A 141 19.14 -15.67 -5.92
CA ALA A 141 18.50 -16.77 -6.64
C ALA A 141 17.70 -16.29 -7.87
N CYS A 142 17.13 -15.08 -7.81
CA CYS A 142 16.08 -14.64 -8.72
C CYS A 142 16.46 -13.48 -9.66
N ASP A 143 17.50 -12.70 -9.36
CA ASP A 143 17.94 -11.50 -10.11
C ASP A 143 18.02 -11.79 -11.62
N LYS A 144 18.68 -12.90 -12.00
CA LYS A 144 18.85 -13.27 -13.42
C LYS A 144 17.62 -13.85 -14.12
N LEU A 145 16.47 -13.98 -13.46
CA LEU A 145 15.28 -14.55 -14.10
C LEU A 145 14.74 -13.68 -15.24
N ASP A 146 15.01 -12.37 -15.21
CA ASP A 146 14.69 -11.42 -16.27
C ASP A 146 15.82 -11.23 -17.31
N SER A 147 16.87 -12.06 -17.24
CA SER A 147 18.09 -12.01 -18.05
C SER A 147 19.06 -10.85 -17.75
N ILE A 148 18.80 -10.02 -16.74
CA ILE A 148 19.68 -8.95 -16.28
C ILE A 148 20.24 -9.32 -14.89
N LYS A 149 21.43 -8.82 -14.53
CA LYS A 149 21.98 -8.98 -13.19
C LYS A 149 22.27 -7.60 -12.62
N ASP A 150 21.28 -7.01 -11.96
CA ASP A 150 21.34 -5.65 -11.40
C ASP A 150 20.93 -5.58 -9.93
N GLY A 151 20.62 -6.73 -9.32
CA GLY A 151 20.19 -6.83 -7.92
C GLY A 151 18.70 -6.55 -7.74
N ILE A 152 17.92 -6.49 -8.82
CA ILE A 152 16.47 -6.29 -8.82
C ILE A 152 15.79 -7.58 -9.26
N ILE A 153 14.68 -7.93 -8.61
CA ILE A 153 13.83 -9.04 -9.04
C ILE A 153 12.71 -8.48 -9.91
N SER A 154 12.89 -8.44 -11.23
CA SER A 154 11.82 -7.99 -12.13
C SER A 154 10.82 -9.10 -12.47
N ASP A 155 11.27 -10.36 -12.57
CA ASP A 155 10.38 -11.53 -12.66
C ASP A 155 9.99 -12.05 -11.27
N VAL A 156 9.05 -11.34 -10.63
CA VAL A 156 8.55 -11.65 -9.28
C VAL A 156 7.86 -13.02 -9.24
N ASP A 157 7.06 -13.35 -10.26
CA ASP A 157 6.33 -14.62 -10.30
C ASP A 157 7.27 -15.80 -10.56
N GLY A 158 8.29 -15.63 -11.39
CA GLY A 158 9.38 -16.59 -11.55
C GLY A 158 10.10 -16.83 -10.24
N CYS A 159 10.42 -15.76 -9.51
CA CYS A 159 11.07 -15.88 -8.22
C CYS A 159 10.23 -16.66 -7.20
N ARG A 160 8.93 -16.37 -7.10
CA ARG A 160 8.00 -17.09 -6.20
C ARG A 160 7.92 -18.59 -6.47
N ARG A 161 8.17 -19.04 -7.71
CA ARG A 161 8.21 -20.47 -8.07
C ARG A 161 9.53 -21.15 -7.69
N GLN A 162 10.64 -20.40 -7.60
CA GLN A 162 11.97 -20.95 -7.38
C GLN A 162 12.48 -20.77 -5.95
N PHE A 163 12.15 -19.65 -5.31
CA PHE A 163 12.63 -19.29 -3.99
C PHE A 163 11.58 -19.59 -2.93
N ASP A 164 11.99 -20.36 -1.93
CA ASP A 164 11.18 -20.70 -0.76
C ASP A 164 11.99 -20.34 0.50
N PRO A 165 11.51 -19.40 1.34
CA PRO A 165 12.20 -18.99 2.55
C PRO A 165 12.36 -20.13 3.56
N PHE A 166 11.44 -21.11 3.59
CA PHE A 166 11.53 -22.25 4.51
C PHE A 166 12.68 -23.20 4.16
N LYS A 167 13.10 -23.27 2.89
CA LYS A 167 14.30 -24.02 2.48
C LYS A 167 15.62 -23.35 2.91
N GLN A 168 15.55 -22.13 3.44
CA GLN A 168 16.73 -21.41 3.94
C GLN A 168 16.92 -21.60 5.44
N VAL A 169 15.91 -22.14 6.15
CA VAL A 169 15.98 -22.38 7.60
C VAL A 169 17.19 -23.23 7.94
N GLY A 170 17.96 -22.75 8.91
CA GLY A 170 19.14 -23.43 9.41
C GLY A 170 20.44 -23.15 8.66
N LYS A 171 20.40 -22.41 7.55
CA LYS A 171 21.63 -21.91 6.91
C LYS A 171 22.32 -20.91 7.83
N ILE A 172 23.65 -21.02 7.88
CA ILE A 172 24.52 -20.17 8.70
C ILE A 172 25.15 -19.11 7.81
N PHE A 173 25.22 -17.88 8.30
CA PHE A 173 25.90 -16.77 7.63
C PHE A 173 26.74 -15.97 8.62
N ASN A 174 27.82 -15.39 8.12
CA ASN A 174 28.70 -14.53 8.89
C ASN A 174 28.14 -13.10 8.87
N TYR A 175 27.66 -12.64 10.01
CA TYR A 175 27.24 -11.26 10.16
C TYR A 175 28.39 -10.46 10.77
N SER A 176 29.18 -9.83 9.89
CA SER A 176 30.43 -9.16 10.22
C SER A 176 30.34 -8.15 11.36
N THR A 177 29.16 -7.58 11.58
CA THR A 177 28.89 -6.58 12.61
C THR A 177 28.76 -7.18 14.02
N MET A 178 28.43 -8.46 14.14
CA MET A 178 28.28 -9.16 15.44
C MET A 178 29.43 -10.13 15.75
N GLY A 179 30.30 -10.42 14.76
CA GLY A 179 31.41 -11.36 14.93
C GLY A 179 30.95 -12.79 15.23
N SER A 180 29.68 -13.11 15.00
CA SER A 180 29.06 -14.40 15.28
C SER A 180 28.43 -15.01 14.04
N GLU A 181 28.43 -16.34 14.01
CA GLU A 181 27.66 -17.12 13.06
C GLU A 181 26.18 -17.05 13.44
N ILE A 182 25.36 -16.64 12.48
CA ILE A 182 23.93 -16.49 12.66
C ILE A 182 23.22 -17.53 11.81
N LYS A 183 22.18 -18.14 12.38
CA LYS A 183 21.38 -19.19 11.74
C LYS A 183 19.98 -18.67 11.44
N ILE A 184 19.52 -18.82 10.20
CA ILE A 184 18.14 -18.46 9.82
C ILE A 184 17.15 -19.32 10.62
N SER A 185 16.31 -18.67 11.41
CA SER A 185 15.27 -19.31 12.21
C SER A 185 14.04 -19.67 11.36
N HIS A 186 13.22 -20.59 11.89
CA HIS A 186 11.91 -20.88 11.29
C HIS A 186 10.98 -19.65 11.36
N ALA A 187 11.06 -18.88 12.44
CA ALA A 187 10.30 -17.64 12.61
C ALA A 187 10.64 -16.62 11.52
N ALA A 188 11.93 -16.44 11.18
CA ALA A 188 12.34 -15.55 10.10
C ALA A 188 11.75 -15.96 8.76
N ALA A 189 11.77 -17.26 8.44
CA ALA A 189 11.15 -17.77 7.22
C ALA A 189 9.63 -17.58 7.21
N ALA A 190 8.96 -17.81 8.34
CA ALA A 190 7.51 -17.63 8.46
C ALA A 190 7.09 -16.17 8.31
N VAL A 191 7.79 -15.24 8.95
CA VAL A 191 7.57 -13.79 8.82
C VAL A 191 7.85 -13.29 7.40
N ALA A 192 8.95 -13.76 6.77
CA ALA A 192 9.26 -13.41 5.39
C ALA A 192 8.23 -13.95 4.39
N ASN A 193 7.67 -15.14 4.63
CA ASN A 193 6.63 -15.74 3.78
C ASN A 193 5.24 -15.11 4.00
N ALA A 194 5.02 -14.52 5.17
CA ALA A 194 3.80 -13.81 5.53
C ALA A 194 3.67 -12.43 4.87
N SER A 195 4.73 -11.96 4.20
CA SER A 195 4.88 -10.61 3.66
C SER A 195 4.74 -10.56 2.13
#